data_AF-A0A087U9K7-F1
#
_entry.id   AF-A0A087U9K7-F1
#
_cell.length_a   1.000
_cell.length_b   1.000
_cell.length_c   1.000
_cell.angle_alpha   90.00
_cell.angle_beta   90.00
_cell.angle_gamma   90.00
#
_symmetry.space_group_name_H-M   'P 1'
#
loop_
_entity.id
_entity.type
_entity.pdbx_description
1 polymer ?
#
loop_
_entity_poly.entity_id
_entity_poly.type
_entity_poly.pdbx_seq_one_letter_code
_entity_poly.pdbx_strand_id
1 'polypeptide(L)'
;MDQGVIQNFKCFYRRSFIQGLLNADCDVTDFQKKFTVKDAVYAIAQSWNQVKNTTLQKCWRKLWPAANPASDLTLQTDEEENHQDALTKVLDVVRSTDNPLKNLPEDEVEEWLLIDENEPVEQELTDEDIINIVVNPQPTQNLEENDSDAETEEKKKSAGQKLQNH
;
A
#
# COMPACT_ATOMS: atom_id res chain seq x y z
N MET A 1 -4.80 -8.08 13.22
CA MET A 1 -4.52 -8.84 11.97
C MET A 1 -3.15 -9.45 12.16
N ASP A 2 -2.87 -10.69 11.71
CA ASP A 2 -1.50 -11.19 11.83
C ASP A 2 -0.57 -10.26 11.02
N GLN A 3 0.48 -9.76 11.66
CA GLN A 3 1.44 -8.84 11.06
C GLN A 3 2.03 -9.43 9.77
N GLY A 4 2.04 -10.76 9.62
CA GLY A 4 2.54 -11.45 8.44
C GLY A 4 1.90 -11.02 7.11
N VAL A 5 0.57 -10.78 7.03
CA VAL A 5 -0.05 -10.34 5.75
C VAL A 5 0.35 -8.92 5.39
N ILE A 6 0.34 -8.02 6.37
CA ILE A 6 0.70 -6.61 6.15
C ILE A 6 2.19 -6.52 5.79
N GLN A 7 3.04 -7.25 6.51
CA GLN A 7 4.48 -7.31 6.24
C GLN A 7 4.77 -7.85 4.84
N ASN A 8 4.10 -8.95 4.44
CA ASN A 8 4.26 -9.54 3.11
C ASN A 8 3.77 -8.59 2.00
N PHE A 9 2.61 -7.97 2.19
CA PHE A 9 2.10 -6.93 1.29
C PHE A 9 3.08 -5.76 1.12
N LYS A 10 3.57 -5.19 2.22
CA LYS A 10 4.48 -4.05 2.17
C LYS A 10 5.82 -4.45 1.53
N CYS A 11 6.31 -5.67 1.78
CA CYS A 11 7.50 -6.23 1.12
C CYS A 11 7.34 -6.24 -0.40
N PHE A 12 6.22 -6.74 -0.92
CA PHE A 12 5.94 -6.73 -2.36
C PHE A 12 5.89 -5.33 -2.96
N TYR A 13 5.28 -4.39 -2.23
CA TYR A 13 5.23 -2.99 -2.65
C TYR A 13 6.63 -2.39 -2.76
N ARG A 14 7.46 -2.52 -1.71
CA ARG A 14 8.82 -1.97 -1.71
C ARG A 14 9.69 -2.60 -2.78
N ARG A 15 9.64 -3.92 -2.95
CA ARG A 15 10.35 -4.60 -4.04
C ARG A 15 9.97 -4.01 -5.40
N SER A 16 8.67 -3.87 -5.67
CA SER A 16 8.19 -3.34 -6.95
C SER A 16 8.59 -1.88 -7.16
N PHE A 17 8.53 -1.06 -6.11
CA PHE A 17 8.97 0.33 -6.15
C PHE A 17 10.47 0.46 -6.41
N ILE A 18 11.31 -0.28 -5.68
CA ILE A 18 12.77 -0.28 -5.85
C ILE A 18 13.12 -0.79 -7.26
N GLN A 19 12.49 -1.86 -7.74
CA GLN A 19 12.70 -2.33 -9.11
C GLN A 19 12.28 -1.29 -10.15
N GLY A 20 11.16 -0.58 -9.94
CA GLY A 20 10.74 0.52 -10.80
C GLY A 20 11.77 1.66 -10.83
N LEU A 21 12.30 2.04 -9.67
CA LEU A 21 13.35 3.04 -9.54
C LEU A 21 14.65 2.61 -10.24
N LEU A 22 15.10 1.37 -10.03
CA LEU A 22 16.33 0.84 -10.62
C LEU A 22 16.25 0.70 -12.14
N ASN A 23 15.06 0.46 -12.68
CA ASN A 23 14.82 0.32 -14.12
C ASN A 23 14.49 1.66 -14.80
N ALA A 24 14.37 2.75 -14.06
CA ALA A 24 14.06 4.06 -14.61
C ALA A 24 15.31 4.67 -15.29
N ASP A 25 15.13 5.20 -16.49
CA ASP A 25 16.17 5.95 -17.21
C ASP A 25 16.18 7.43 -16.78
N CYS A 26 16.22 7.66 -15.46
CA CYS A 26 16.35 8.99 -14.87
C CYS A 26 16.94 8.90 -13.47
N ASP A 27 17.37 10.04 -12.91
CA ASP A 27 17.82 10.07 -11.52
C ASP A 27 16.64 9.87 -10.53
N VAL A 28 16.99 9.64 -9.27
CA VAL A 28 16.03 9.39 -8.17
C VAL A 28 15.06 10.57 -7.99
N THR A 29 15.54 11.81 -8.17
CA THR A 29 14.73 13.01 -7.95
C THR A 29 13.67 13.14 -9.05
N ASP A 30 14.05 12.88 -10.30
CA ASP A 30 13.15 12.92 -11.44
C ASP A 30 12.18 11.73 -11.45
N PHE A 31 12.59 10.56 -10.98
CA PHE A 31 11.68 9.44 -10.74
C PHE A 31 10.60 9.82 -9.72
N GLN A 32 11.00 10.35 -8.56
CA GLN A 32 10.08 10.75 -7.49
C GLN A 32 9.07 11.81 -7.96
N LYS A 33 9.48 12.79 -8.77
CA LYS A 33 8.57 13.79 -9.35
C LYS A 33 7.56 13.21 -10.32
N LYS A 34 7.93 12.14 -11.04
CA LYS A 34 7.07 11.47 -12.02
C LYS A 34 6.16 10.43 -11.38
N PHE A 35 6.55 9.87 -10.24
CA PHE A 35 5.78 8.86 -9.52
C PHE A 35 4.50 9.47 -8.94
N THR A 36 3.36 9.11 -9.51
CA THR A 36 2.06 9.69 -9.16
C THR A 36 1.29 8.84 -8.15
N VAL A 37 0.23 9.41 -7.56
CA VAL A 37 -0.74 8.66 -6.74
C VAL A 37 -1.35 7.51 -7.54
N LYS A 38 -1.61 7.69 -8.84
CA LYS A 38 -2.09 6.62 -9.72
C LYS A 38 -1.11 5.46 -9.74
N ASP A 39 0.19 5.73 -9.89
CA ASP A 39 1.23 4.68 -9.89
C ASP A 39 1.29 3.96 -8.55
N ALA A 40 1.16 4.70 -7.44
CA ALA A 40 1.08 4.13 -6.10
C ALA A 40 -0.14 3.19 -5.94
N VAL A 41 -1.32 3.59 -6.41
CA VAL A 41 -2.54 2.77 -6.37
C VAL A 41 -2.38 1.50 -7.21
N TYR A 42 -1.77 1.58 -8.39
CA TYR A 42 -1.45 0.40 -9.19
C TYR A 42 -0.46 -0.52 -8.49
N ALA A 43 0.58 0.03 -7.88
CA ALA A 43 1.55 -0.75 -7.10
C ALA A 43 0.87 -1.45 -5.91
N ILE A 44 -0.02 -0.76 -5.19
CA ILE A 44 -0.83 -1.36 -4.12
C ILE A 44 -1.66 -2.54 -4.65
N ALA A 45 -2.37 -2.36 -5.76
CA ALA A 45 -3.17 -3.43 -6.35
C ALA A 45 -2.31 -4.63 -6.79
N GLN A 46 -1.15 -4.38 -7.38
CA GLN A 46 -0.20 -5.42 -7.79
C GLN A 46 0.41 -6.16 -6.61
N SER A 47 0.78 -5.45 -5.54
CA SER A 47 1.28 -6.05 -4.31
C SER A 47 0.24 -6.91 -3.62
N TRP A 48 -1.01 -6.44 -3.58
CA TRP A 48 -2.12 -7.21 -3.01
C TRP A 48 -2.37 -8.50 -3.79
N ASN A 49 -2.31 -8.47 -5.13
CA ASN A 49 -2.47 -9.65 -5.96
C ASN A 49 -1.37 -10.71 -5.77
N GLN A 50 -0.22 -10.33 -5.20
CA GLN A 50 0.87 -11.26 -4.88
C GLN A 50 0.68 -11.95 -3.52
N VAL A 51 -0.16 -11.39 -2.63
CA VAL A 51 -0.47 -12.01 -1.34
C VAL A 51 -1.27 -13.30 -1.56
N LYS A 52 -0.74 -14.42 -1.06
CA LYS A 52 -1.36 -15.73 -1.28
C LYS A 52 -2.62 -15.91 -0.43
N ASN A 53 -3.61 -16.63 -0.97
CA ASN A 53 -4.80 -17.03 -0.21
C ASN A 53 -4.44 -17.85 1.03
N THR A 54 -3.40 -18.66 0.97
CA THR A 54 -2.89 -19.45 2.11
C THR A 54 -2.40 -18.54 3.24
N THR A 55 -1.75 -17.42 2.93
CA THR A 55 -1.34 -16.38 3.90
C THR A 55 -2.55 -15.76 4.57
N LEU A 56 -3.59 -15.39 3.81
CA LEU A 56 -4.85 -14.88 4.37
C LEU A 56 -5.52 -15.91 5.30
N GLN A 57 -5.65 -17.16 4.87
CA GLN A 57 -6.25 -18.23 5.67
C GLN A 57 -5.49 -18.47 6.99
N LYS A 58 -4.16 -18.45 6.96
CA LYS A 58 -3.32 -18.54 8.17
C LYS A 58 -3.62 -17.40 9.14
N CYS A 59 -3.72 -16.16 8.65
CA CYS A 59 -3.96 -14.98 9.46
C CYS A 59 -5.32 -14.99 10.17
N TRP A 60 -6.37 -15.49 9.48
CA TRP A 60 -7.70 -15.60 10.06
C TRP A 60 -7.89 -16.81 10.98
N ARG A 61 -6.95 -17.77 10.99
CA ARG A 61 -7.09 -19.02 11.75
C ARG A 61 -7.34 -18.82 13.25
N LYS A 62 -6.63 -17.86 13.87
CA LYS A 62 -6.77 -17.57 15.30
C LYS A 62 -8.03 -16.75 15.61
N LEU A 63 -8.44 -15.88 14.69
CA LEU A 63 -9.55 -14.94 14.88
C LEU A 63 -10.90 -15.57 14.55
N TRP A 64 -10.95 -16.44 13.54
CA TRP A 64 -12.16 -17.11 13.10
C TRP A 64 -11.85 -18.59 12.78
N PRO A 65 -11.77 -19.46 13.80
CA PRO A 65 -11.46 -20.88 13.60
C PRO A 65 -12.51 -21.63 12.75
N ALA A 66 -13.78 -21.23 12.82
CA ALA A 66 -14.88 -21.89 12.10
C ALA A 66 -14.86 -21.70 10.57
N ALA A 67 -14.17 -20.67 10.07
CA ALA A 67 -14.00 -20.35 8.65
C ALA A 67 -12.74 -21.02 8.09
N ASN A 68 -11.92 -21.61 8.96
CA ASN A 68 -10.73 -22.36 8.59
C ASN A 68 -10.77 -23.74 9.26
N PRO A 69 -11.73 -24.62 8.86
CA PRO A 69 -11.79 -25.98 9.39
C PRO A 69 -10.45 -26.68 9.12
N ALA A 70 -9.91 -27.35 10.13
CA ALA A 70 -8.54 -27.87 10.21
C ALA A 70 -8.17 -28.95 9.17
N SER A 71 -8.96 -29.12 8.11
CA SER A 71 -9.02 -30.32 7.27
C SER A 71 -8.20 -30.29 5.98
N ASP A 72 -7.59 -29.16 5.55
CA ASP A 72 -6.99 -29.11 4.21
C ASP A 72 -5.67 -28.32 4.08
N LEU A 73 -5.07 -27.88 5.19
CA LEU A 73 -3.76 -27.19 5.18
C LEU A 73 -2.57 -28.15 5.34
N THR A 74 -2.82 -29.45 5.47
CA THR A 74 -1.75 -30.44 5.44
C THR A 74 -1.14 -30.45 4.03
N LEU A 75 0.11 -29.97 3.93
CA LEU A 75 1.05 -30.09 2.80
C LEU A 75 1.13 -28.93 1.78
N GLN A 76 0.42 -27.82 1.95
CA GLN A 76 0.75 -26.61 1.18
C GLN A 76 1.78 -25.76 1.93
N THR A 77 3.04 -26.19 1.86
CA THR A 77 4.19 -25.30 2.09
C THR A 77 4.30 -24.40 0.87
N ASP A 78 3.32 -23.50 0.69
CA ASP A 78 3.57 -22.35 -0.14
C ASP A 78 4.76 -21.63 0.49
N GLU A 79 5.91 -21.64 -0.20
CA GLU A 79 7.01 -20.72 0.08
C GLU A 79 6.39 -19.32 -0.05
N GLU A 80 6.02 -18.75 1.09
CA GLU A 80 5.69 -17.34 1.19
C GLU A 80 6.97 -16.61 0.86
N GLU A 81 6.92 -15.77 -0.18
CA GLU A 81 8.06 -14.95 -0.56
C GLU A 81 8.46 -14.14 0.67
N ASN A 82 9.60 -14.52 1.24
CA ASN A 82 10.10 -13.92 2.47
C ASN A 82 11.05 -12.78 2.11
N HIS A 83 11.51 -12.02 3.11
CA HIS A 83 12.44 -10.90 2.92
C HIS A 83 13.68 -11.29 2.11
N GLN A 84 14.22 -12.49 2.33
CA GLN A 84 15.36 -13.02 1.57
C GLN A 84 15.06 -13.19 0.08
N ASP A 85 13.86 -13.69 -0.26
CA ASP A 85 13.46 -13.87 -1.65
C ASP A 85 13.30 -12.52 -2.35
N ALA A 86 12.73 -11.54 -1.65
CA ALA A 86 12.61 -10.18 -2.15
C ALA A 86 13.98 -9.52 -2.34
N LEU A 87 14.90 -9.71 -1.39
CA LEU A 87 16.28 -9.24 -1.46
C LEU A 87 17.02 -9.84 -2.65
N THR A 88 16.94 -11.17 -2.85
CA THR A 88 17.54 -11.82 -4.02
C THR A 88 17.03 -11.24 -5.33
N LYS A 89 15.72 -11.03 -5.47
CA LYS A 89 15.12 -10.46 -6.69
C LYS A 89 15.54 -9.00 -6.95
N VAL A 90 15.77 -8.21 -5.90
CA VAL A 90 16.28 -6.84 -6.06
C VAL A 90 17.76 -6.87 -6.40
N LEU A 91 18.54 -7.72 -5.71
CA LEU A 91 19.96 -7.92 -6.00
C LEU A 91 20.18 -8.36 -7.45
N ASP A 92 19.35 -9.24 -8.01
CA ASP A 92 19.44 -9.64 -9.42
C ASP A 92 19.37 -8.44 -10.37
N VAL A 93 18.54 -7.44 -10.04
CA VAL A 93 18.44 -6.19 -10.82
C VAL A 93 19.64 -5.28 -10.56
N VAL A 94 20.05 -5.12 -9.30
CA VAL A 94 21.19 -4.28 -8.90
C VAL A 94 22.51 -4.79 -9.48
N ARG A 95 22.73 -6.11 -9.49
CA ARG A 95 23.98 -6.75 -9.95
C ARG A 95 24.06 -6.93 -11.47
N SER A 96 23.04 -6.53 -12.23
CA SER A 96 23.11 -6.54 -13.69
C SER A 96 24.29 -5.70 -14.21
N THR A 97 24.90 -6.12 -15.32
CA THR A 97 26.19 -5.61 -15.80
C THR A 97 26.22 -4.11 -16.07
N ASP A 98 25.07 -3.56 -16.44
CA ASP A 98 24.87 -2.18 -16.86
C ASP A 98 24.36 -1.26 -15.73
N ASN A 99 24.19 -1.79 -14.51
CA ASN A 99 23.69 -1.02 -13.38
C ASN A 99 24.83 -0.29 -12.65
N PRO A 100 24.76 1.05 -12.46
CA PRO A 100 25.76 1.81 -11.70
C PRO A 100 25.85 1.40 -10.23
N LEU A 101 24.80 0.81 -9.66
CA LEU A 101 24.71 0.35 -8.28
C LEU A 101 25.19 -1.09 -8.08
N LYS A 102 25.77 -1.74 -9.10
CA LYS A 102 26.19 -3.16 -9.01
C LYS A 102 27.18 -3.49 -7.90
N ASN A 103 27.90 -2.51 -7.36
CA ASN A 103 28.84 -2.68 -6.24
C ASN A 103 28.26 -2.25 -4.87
N LEU A 104 27.00 -1.81 -4.81
CA LEU A 104 26.31 -1.46 -3.56
C LEU A 104 26.36 -2.67 -2.61
N PRO A 105 26.70 -2.56 -1.33
CA PRO A 105 26.75 -3.75 -0.49
C PRO A 105 25.33 -4.28 -0.22
N GLU A 106 25.22 -5.56 0.13
CA GLU A 106 23.91 -6.25 0.25
C GLU A 106 23.06 -5.71 1.39
N ASP A 107 23.70 -5.36 2.50
CA ASP A 107 23.11 -4.73 3.68
C ASP A 107 22.44 -3.39 3.37
N GLU A 108 23.00 -2.59 2.44
CA GLU A 108 22.36 -1.36 2.00
C GLU A 108 21.06 -1.62 1.20
N VAL A 109 21.04 -2.67 0.37
CA VAL A 109 19.82 -3.06 -0.38
C VAL A 109 18.76 -3.62 0.58
N GLU A 110 19.19 -4.39 1.58
CA GLU A 110 18.33 -4.93 2.62
C GLU A 110 17.71 -3.81 3.46
N GLU A 111 18.49 -2.80 3.83
CA GLU A 111 17.98 -1.62 4.55
C GLU A 111 16.84 -0.93 3.79
N TRP A 112 16.95 -0.79 2.47
CA TRP A 112 15.89 -0.20 1.65
C TRP A 112 14.60 -1.04 1.66
N LEU A 113 14.74 -2.36 1.69
CA LEU A 113 13.62 -3.30 1.77
C LEU A 113 13.00 -3.39 3.17
N LEU A 114 13.67 -2.92 4.21
CA LEU A 114 13.21 -2.99 5.61
C LEU A 114 12.95 -1.61 6.23
N ILE A 115 12.98 -0.54 5.42
CA ILE A 115 12.92 0.85 5.88
C ILE A 115 11.75 1.19 6.83
N ASP A 116 10.60 0.53 6.66
CA ASP A 116 9.38 0.73 7.45
C ASP A 116 8.97 -0.54 8.22
N GLU A 117 9.89 -1.48 8.45
CA GLU A 117 9.62 -2.72 9.18
C GLU A 117 9.14 -2.44 10.61
N ASN A 118 9.72 -1.41 11.25
CA ASN A 118 9.40 -1.02 12.62
C ASN A 118 8.24 0.01 12.71
N GLU A 119 7.65 0.40 11.59
CA GLU A 119 6.51 1.33 11.60
C GLU A 119 5.26 0.62 12.14
N PRO A 120 4.57 1.19 13.15
CA PRO A 120 3.36 0.60 13.69
C PRO A 120 2.29 0.46 12.60
N VAL A 121 1.78 -0.77 12.45
CA VAL A 121 0.75 -1.10 11.45
C VAL A 121 -0.67 -1.08 12.02
N GLU A 122 -0.80 -0.83 13.31
CA GLU A 122 -2.08 -0.79 14.02
C GLU A 122 -2.12 0.42 14.96
N GLN A 123 -3.31 0.99 15.09
CA GLN A 123 -3.57 2.03 16.07
C GLN A 123 -3.90 1.34 17.41
N GLU A 124 -3.14 1.67 18.45
CA GLU A 124 -3.51 1.32 19.81
C GLU A 124 -4.65 2.25 20.26
N LEU A 125 -5.80 1.66 20.59
CA LEU A 125 -6.94 2.40 21.13
C LEU A 125 -6.97 2.23 22.64
N THR A 126 -7.09 3.34 23.37
CA THR A 126 -7.34 3.31 24.82
C THR A 126 -8.81 3.02 25.11
N ASP A 127 -9.13 2.63 26.34
CA ASP A 127 -10.52 2.45 26.77
C ASP A 127 -11.34 3.74 26.57
N GLU A 128 -10.74 4.90 26.83
CA GLU A 128 -11.34 6.20 26.57
C GLU A 128 -11.65 6.44 25.09
N ASP A 129 -10.75 6.04 24.18
CA ASP A 129 -10.97 6.15 22.73
C ASP A 129 -12.13 5.27 22.27
N ILE A 130 -12.19 4.03 22.77
CA ILE A 130 -13.27 3.09 22.46
C ILE A 130 -14.60 3.63 22.98
N ILE A 131 -14.64 4.11 24.22
CA ILE A 131 -15.84 4.72 24.82
C ILE A 131 -16.28 5.92 23.97
N ASN A 132 -15.35 6.78 23.55
CA ASN A 132 -15.67 7.93 22.70
C ASN A 132 -16.24 7.53 21.34
N ILE A 133 -15.70 6.50 20.67
CA ILE A 133 -16.22 5.99 19.40
C ILE A 133 -17.68 5.52 19.54
N VAL A 134 -18.01 4.87 20.67
CA VAL A 134 -19.35 4.33 20.93
C VAL A 134 -20.34 5.43 21.35
N VAL A 135 -19.91 6.35 22.21
CA VAL A 135 -20.78 7.38 22.81
C VAL A 135 -21.00 8.56 21.87
N ASN A 136 -19.98 8.93 21.09
CA ASN A 136 -20.04 10.02 20.12
C ASN A 136 -19.65 9.49 18.74
N PRO A 137 -20.56 8.74 18.06
CA PRO A 137 -20.31 8.29 16.70
C PRO A 137 -20.23 9.54 15.80
N GLN A 138 -19.02 9.97 15.47
CA GLN A 138 -18.83 10.90 14.37
C GLN A 138 -19.37 10.22 13.10
N PRO A 139 -19.95 10.98 12.14
CA PRO A 139 -20.11 10.45 10.80
C PRO A 139 -18.72 9.98 10.39
N THR A 140 -18.61 8.70 10.04
CA THR A 140 -17.35 8.06 9.63
C THR A 140 -16.60 9.06 8.75
N GLN A 141 -15.44 9.54 9.21
CA GLN A 141 -14.53 10.25 8.34
C GLN A 141 -14.06 9.21 7.31
N ASN A 142 -14.84 9.01 6.26
CA ASN A 142 -14.29 8.68 4.98
C ASN A 142 -13.20 9.72 4.77
N LEU A 143 -11.96 9.25 4.56
CA LEU A 143 -10.89 10.06 4.00
C LEU A 143 -11.33 10.44 2.58
N GLU A 144 -12.28 11.38 2.47
CA GLU A 144 -12.66 12.00 1.20
C GLU A 144 -11.54 12.97 0.85
N GLU A 145 -10.86 12.60 -0.24
CA GLU A 145 -9.95 13.44 -1.01
C GLU A 145 -10.59 14.81 -1.22
N ASN A 146 -10.04 15.83 -0.57
CA ASN A 146 -10.41 17.20 -0.83
C ASN A 146 -9.62 17.67 -2.06
N ASP A 147 -10.09 17.28 -3.24
CA ASP A 147 -9.63 17.81 -4.51
C ASP A 147 -10.18 19.24 -4.65
N SER A 148 -9.41 20.20 -4.15
CA SER A 148 -9.69 21.62 -4.29
C SER A 148 -9.14 22.11 -5.63
N ASP A 149 -9.87 21.86 -6.71
CA ASP A 149 -9.70 22.61 -7.95
C ASP A 149 -10.90 23.53 -8.17
N ALA A 150 -10.72 24.80 -7.80
CA ALA A 150 -11.70 25.85 -7.97
C ALA A 150 -11.06 27.02 -8.74
N GLU A 151 -10.77 26.80 -10.02
CA GLU A 151 -10.79 27.87 -11.01
C GLU A 151 -12.10 27.83 -11.79
N THR A 152 -12.93 28.85 -11.62
CA THR A 152 -13.47 29.61 -12.77
C THR A 152 -14.17 30.87 -12.30
N GLU A 153 -13.63 32.00 -12.74
CA GLU A 153 -14.17 33.34 -12.60
C GLU A 153 -15.53 33.55 -13.31
N GLU A 154 -16.31 34.44 -12.70
CA GLU A 154 -17.39 35.29 -13.21
C GLU A 154 -18.00 35.08 -14.61
N LYS A 155 -19.34 35.10 -14.65
CA LYS A 155 -20.07 36.08 -15.49
C LYS A 155 -21.52 36.34 -15.03
N LYS A 156 -21.76 37.58 -14.57
CA LYS A 156 -23.08 38.22 -14.50
C LYS A 156 -23.75 38.30 -15.88
N LYS A 157 -25.07 38.04 -15.93
CA LYS A 157 -26.10 38.68 -16.78
C LYS A 157 -27.48 38.19 -16.30
N SER A 158 -28.24 38.99 -15.56
CA SER A 158 -29.31 39.88 -16.06
C SER A 158 -30.33 39.19 -16.96
N ALA A 159 -31.50 38.83 -16.42
CA ALA A 159 -32.82 39.18 -16.96
C ALA A 159 -33.93 38.55 -16.09
N GLY A 160 -34.58 39.38 -15.28
CA GLY A 160 -35.87 39.04 -14.69
C GLY A 160 -36.94 39.08 -15.77
N GLN A 161 -37.56 37.93 -16.05
CA GLN A 161 -38.84 37.85 -16.75
C GLN A 161 -39.50 36.51 -16.41
N LYS A 162 -40.31 36.53 -15.36
CA LYS A 162 -41.46 35.63 -15.23
C LYS A 162 -42.57 36.45 -14.57
N LEU A 163 -43.67 36.62 -15.29
CA LEU A 163 -45.05 36.56 -14.77
C LEU A 163 -46.00 36.75 -15.96
N GLN A 164 -46.29 35.64 -16.61
CA GLN A 164 -47.57 35.42 -17.30
C GLN A 164 -47.94 33.99 -16.96
N ASN A 165 -49.01 33.81 -16.19
CA ASN A 165 -50.04 32.78 -16.42
C ASN A 165 -51.13 32.88 -15.36
N HIS A 166 -52.32 33.19 -15.90
CA HIS A 166 -53.69 33.04 -15.41
C HIS A 166 -54.16 33.79 -14.16
#